data_AF-A0A960QZG5-F1
#
_entry.id   AF-A0A960QZG5-F1
#
_cell.length_a   1.000
_cell.length_b   1.000
_cell.length_c   1.000
_cell.angle_alpha   90.00
_cell.angle_beta   90.00
_cell.angle_gamma   90.00
#
_symmetry.space_group_name_H-M   'P 1'
#
loop_
_entity.id
_entity.type
_entity.pdbx_description
1 polymer ?
#
loop_
_entity_poly.entity_id
_entity_poly.type
_entity_poly.pdbx_seq_one_letter_code
_entity_poly.pdbx_strand_id
1 'polypeptide(L)'
;MPSIYRPRRPRASPLWQIVHRCWADFVTGYEYRHRPIHGPLRHDAIDVVRQFHRCGDLAAGFTRLQCPDCGHERLLAFTCKTRLFCPSCHQRKVQTTGDWIARVLCFDVPHRQFVFTMP
;
A
#
# COMPACT_ATOMS: atom_id res chain seq x y z
N MET A 1 15.38 21.10 -4.75
CA MET A 1 16.13 19.94 -4.20
C MET A 1 15.18 18.75 -4.15
N PRO A 2 15.54 17.57 -4.68
CA PRO A 2 14.72 16.38 -4.47
C PRO A 2 14.64 16.10 -2.97
N SER A 3 13.43 15.85 -2.46
CA SER A 3 13.23 15.69 -1.01
C SER A 3 14.02 14.48 -0.50
N ILE A 4 14.76 14.65 0.59
CA ILE A 4 15.46 13.55 1.28
C ILE A 4 14.44 12.45 1.61
N TYR A 5 14.69 11.22 1.15
CA TYR A 5 13.84 10.07 1.46
C TYR A 5 13.73 9.90 2.99
N ARG A 6 12.51 10.02 3.51
CA ARG A 6 12.19 9.79 4.91
C ARG A 6 11.44 8.46 5.05
N PRO A 7 11.99 7.47 5.78
CA PRO A 7 11.29 6.22 6.03
C PRO A 7 9.92 6.47 6.66
N ARG A 8 8.91 5.75 6.20
CA ARG A 8 7.57 5.81 6.79
C ARG A 8 7.59 5.12 8.15
N ARG A 9 6.59 5.44 8.99
CA ARG A 9 6.32 4.73 10.26
C ARG A 9 4.97 4.01 10.16
N PRO A 10 4.91 2.82 9.52
CA PRO A 10 3.64 2.14 9.25
C PRO A 10 2.81 1.87 10.50
N ARG A 11 3.46 1.43 11.58
CA ARG A 11 2.83 1.12 12.87
C ARG A 11 2.24 2.33 13.60
N ALA A 12 2.68 3.54 13.24
CA ALA A 12 2.11 4.78 13.77
C ALA A 12 0.86 5.22 12.99
N SER A 13 0.53 4.59 11.86
CA SER A 13 -0.66 4.98 11.10
C SER A 13 -1.94 4.46 11.78
N PRO A 14 -3.02 5.27 11.82
CA PRO A 14 -4.28 4.86 12.42
C PRO A 14 -4.84 3.56 11.83
N LEU A 15 -4.79 3.42 10.50
CA LEU A 15 -5.23 2.21 9.81
C LEU A 15 -4.47 0.97 10.28
N TRP A 16 -3.13 1.06 10.39
CA TRP A 16 -2.35 -0.08 10.86
C TRP A 16 -2.73 -0.46 12.29
N GLN A 17 -2.91 0.52 13.18
CA GLN A 17 -3.29 0.27 14.57
C GLN A 17 -4.67 -0.37 14.70
N ILE A 18 -5.67 0.14 13.97
CA ILE A 18 -7.03 -0.40 13.98
C ILE A 18 -7.03 -1.84 13.46
N VAL A 19 -6.44 -2.08 12.30
CA VAL A 19 -6.39 -3.42 11.71
C VAL A 19 -5.63 -4.36 12.64
N HIS A 20 -4.46 -3.97 13.13
CA HIS A 20 -3.66 -4.82 14.02
C HIS A 20 -4.40 -5.18 15.31
N ARG A 21 -5.11 -4.23 15.91
CA ARG A 21 -5.85 -4.45 17.15
C ARG A 21 -7.09 -5.31 16.95
N CYS A 22 -7.83 -5.10 15.88
CA CYS A 22 -9.15 -5.70 15.70
C CYS A 22 -9.15 -6.97 14.81
N TRP A 23 -8.03 -7.28 14.15
CA TRP A 23 -7.99 -8.35 13.14
C TRP A 23 -8.36 -9.72 13.68
N ALA A 24 -7.84 -10.11 14.84
CA ALA A 24 -8.13 -11.41 15.44
C ALA A 24 -9.64 -11.56 15.73
N ASP A 25 -10.23 -10.58 16.43
CA ASP A 25 -11.66 -10.57 16.76
C ASP A 25 -12.55 -10.55 15.52
N PHE A 26 -12.12 -9.82 14.47
CA PHE A 26 -12.79 -9.78 13.18
C PHE A 26 -12.82 -11.17 12.54
N VAL A 27 -11.67 -11.84 12.44
CA VAL A 27 -11.58 -13.18 11.81
C VAL A 27 -12.39 -14.20 12.59
N THR A 28 -12.26 -14.23 13.93
CA THR A 28 -13.04 -15.13 14.79
C THR A 28 -14.54 -14.89 14.68
N GLY A 29 -14.96 -13.63 14.54
CA GLY A 29 -16.37 -13.25 14.44
C GLY A 29 -16.97 -13.29 13.05
N TYR A 30 -16.17 -13.40 11.99
CA TYR A 30 -16.60 -13.12 10.62
C TYR A 30 -17.74 -14.03 10.17
N GLU A 31 -17.59 -15.33 10.41
CA GLU A 31 -18.52 -16.35 9.92
C GLU A 31 -19.94 -16.11 10.42
N TYR A 32 -20.09 -15.67 11.67
CA TYR A 32 -21.40 -15.37 12.26
C TYR A 32 -21.88 -13.95 11.94
N ARG A 33 -21.00 -12.94 12.03
CA ARG A 33 -21.40 -11.52 12.00
C ARG A 33 -21.47 -10.91 10.60
N HIS A 34 -20.67 -11.41 9.66
CA HIS A 34 -20.41 -10.73 8.39
C HIS A 34 -20.73 -11.58 7.17
N ARG A 35 -20.58 -12.90 7.25
CA ARG A 35 -20.88 -13.81 6.12
C ARG A 35 -22.30 -13.67 5.56
N PRO A 36 -23.38 -13.51 6.36
CA PRO A 36 -24.73 -13.39 5.82
C PRO A 36 -24.92 -12.16 4.91
N ILE A 37 -24.13 -11.11 5.13
CA ILE A 37 -24.24 -9.82 4.43
C ILE A 37 -23.20 -9.71 3.30
N HIS A 38 -21.97 -10.15 3.56
CA HIS A 38 -20.81 -9.92 2.69
C HIS A 38 -20.31 -11.19 1.97
N GLY A 39 -20.93 -12.33 2.25
CA GLY A 39 -20.47 -13.62 1.74
C GLY A 39 -19.21 -14.12 2.45
N PRO A 40 -18.63 -15.24 2.00
CA PRO A 40 -17.49 -15.88 2.65
C PRO A 40 -16.27 -14.97 2.67
N LEU A 41 -15.49 -15.00 3.77
CA LEU A 41 -14.22 -14.30 3.83
C LEU A 41 -13.25 -14.94 2.84
N ARG A 42 -12.85 -14.17 1.84
CA ARG A 42 -11.95 -14.66 0.80
C ARG A 42 -10.53 -14.80 1.33
N HIS A 43 -9.83 -15.85 0.92
CA HIS A 43 -8.43 -16.10 1.30
C HIS A 43 -7.49 -14.94 0.92
N ASP A 44 -7.72 -14.32 -0.24
CA ASP A 44 -6.90 -13.21 -0.72
C ASP A 44 -7.05 -11.94 0.15
N ALA A 45 -8.20 -11.74 0.78
CA ALA A 45 -8.38 -10.65 1.74
C ALA A 45 -7.52 -10.86 3.00
N ILE A 46 -7.43 -12.10 3.48
CA ILE A 46 -6.57 -12.48 4.61
C ILE A 46 -5.09 -12.25 4.25
N ASP A 47 -4.68 -12.67 3.06
CA ASP A 47 -3.32 -12.46 2.56
C ASP A 47 -2.97 -10.98 2.41
N VAL A 48 -3.91 -10.15 1.95
CA VAL A 48 -3.72 -8.70 1.85
C VAL A 48 -3.43 -8.09 3.22
N VAL A 49 -4.17 -8.46 4.27
CA VAL A 49 -3.95 -7.95 5.62
C VAL A 49 -2.62 -8.44 6.19
N ARG A 50 -2.28 -9.71 5.98
CA ARG A 50 -0.98 -10.29 6.36
C ARG A 50 0.19 -9.54 5.71
N GLN A 51 0.10 -9.25 4.41
CA GLN A 51 1.13 -8.50 3.69
C GLN A 51 1.17 -7.03 4.14
N PHE A 52 0.03 -6.42 4.40
CA PHE A 52 -0.06 -5.05 4.90
C PHE A 52 0.65 -4.88 6.25
N HIS A 53 0.50 -5.81 7.19
CA HIS A 53 1.19 -5.75 8.48
C HIS A 53 2.71 -5.70 8.35
N ARG A 54 3.26 -6.37 7.33
CA ARG A 54 4.69 -6.42 7.01
C ARG A 54 5.17 -5.22 6.18
N CYS A 55 4.27 -4.39 5.67
CA CYS A 55 4.62 -3.30 4.77
C CYS A 55 5.44 -2.22 5.48
N GLY A 56 6.63 -1.93 4.98
CA GLY A 56 7.50 -0.87 5.50
C GLY A 56 8.15 -1.22 6.86
N ASP A 57 8.09 -2.49 7.28
CA ASP A 57 8.78 -2.97 8.47
C ASP A 57 10.18 -3.50 8.08
N LEU A 58 11.22 -2.93 8.68
CA LEU A 58 12.60 -3.38 8.45
C LEU A 58 12.80 -4.83 8.92
N ALA A 59 12.10 -5.27 9.96
CA ALA A 59 12.17 -6.67 10.42
C ALA A 59 11.55 -7.66 9.41
N ALA A 60 10.68 -7.18 8.51
CA ALA A 60 10.07 -8.00 7.47
C ALA A 60 10.93 -8.10 6.19
N GLY A 61 12.03 -7.34 6.12
CA GLY A 61 12.98 -7.32 5.00
C GLY A 61 13.22 -5.92 4.43
N PHE A 62 14.44 -5.69 3.93
CA PHE A 62 14.85 -4.42 3.34
C PHE A 62 15.95 -4.59 2.29
N THR A 63 16.12 -3.57 1.45
CA THR A 63 17.30 -3.38 0.61
C THR A 63 18.23 -2.37 1.26
N ARG A 64 19.51 -2.71 1.40
CA ARG A 64 20.57 -1.76 1.81
C ARG A 64 21.13 -1.10 0.56
N LEU A 65 21.04 0.22 0.51
CA LEU A 65 21.59 1.06 -0.56
C LEU A 65 22.81 1.77 -0.01
N GLN A 66 23.93 1.72 -0.73
CA GLN A 66 25.17 2.42 -0.38
C GLN A 66 25.59 3.29 -1.58
N CYS A 67 25.93 4.55 -1.32
CA CYS A 67 26.50 5.42 -2.33
C CYS A 67 27.97 5.05 -2.57
N PRO A 68 28.40 4.82 -3.82
CA PRO A 68 29.79 4.45 -4.12
C PRO A 68 30.78 5.58 -3.86
N ASP A 69 30.35 6.85 -3.98
CA ASP A 69 31.25 8.01 -3.88
C ASP A 69 31.51 8.44 -2.43
N CYS A 70 30.49 8.39 -1.56
CA CYS A 70 30.58 8.86 -0.17
C CYS A 70 30.35 7.79 0.90
N GLY A 71 30.07 6.54 0.50
CA GLY A 71 29.84 5.41 1.41
C GLY A 71 28.54 5.48 2.22
N HIS A 72 27.73 6.52 2.04
CA HIS A 72 26.52 6.72 2.85
C HIS A 72 25.45 5.66 2.60
N GLU A 73 24.80 5.23 3.67
CA GLU A 73 23.88 4.09 3.63
C GLU A 73 22.43 4.46 3.92
N ARG A 74 21.53 3.72 3.28
CA ARG A 74 20.09 3.80 3.47
C ARG A 74 19.47 2.41 3.47
N LEU A 75 18.58 2.17 4.42
CA LEU A 75 17.76 0.96 4.46
C LEU A 75 16.39 1.28 3.87
N LEU A 76 16.02 0.55 2.83
CA LEU A 76 14.73 0.67 2.17
C LEU A 76 13.88 -0.57 2.49
N ALA A 77 12.91 -0.40 3.39
CA ALA A 77 11.99 -1.48 3.74
C ALA A 77 11.14 -1.94 2.56
N PHE A 78 10.81 -3.22 2.52
CA PHE A 78 9.94 -3.77 1.48
C PHE A 78 8.50 -3.27 1.59
N THR A 79 7.84 -3.17 0.44
CA THR A 79 6.44 -2.75 0.31
C THR A 79 5.55 -3.96 0.07
N CYS A 80 4.33 -3.97 0.62
CA CYS A 80 3.41 -5.09 0.42
C CYS A 80 2.91 -5.24 -1.03
N LYS A 81 2.91 -4.16 -1.83
CA LYS A 81 2.42 -4.15 -3.23
C LYS A 81 0.94 -4.59 -3.39
N THR A 82 0.20 -4.73 -2.30
CA THR A 82 -1.24 -5.06 -2.29
C THR A 82 -2.05 -3.95 -2.96
N ARG A 83 -3.14 -4.33 -3.64
CA ARG A 83 -4.06 -3.37 -4.28
C ARG A 83 -5.08 -2.84 -3.26
N LEU A 84 -5.38 -1.54 -3.33
CA LEU A 84 -6.48 -0.83 -2.62
C LEU A 84 -6.46 -0.80 -1.08
N PHE A 85 -5.78 -1.71 -0.38
CA PHE A 85 -5.82 -1.77 1.08
C PHE A 85 -4.75 -0.92 1.77
N CYS A 86 -3.49 -1.03 1.33
CA CYS A 86 -2.38 -0.27 1.90
C CYS A 86 -2.32 1.13 1.29
N PRO A 87 -2.61 2.23 2.04
CA PRO A 87 -2.66 3.58 1.47
C PRO A 87 -1.32 4.00 0.87
N SER A 88 -0.23 3.58 1.50
CA SER A 88 1.13 3.88 1.05
C SER A 88 1.46 3.27 -0.31
N CYS A 89 1.17 1.98 -0.47
CA CYS A 89 1.44 1.27 -1.72
C CYS A 89 0.46 1.67 -2.81
N HIS A 90 -0.80 1.90 -2.45
CA HIS A 90 -1.82 2.35 -3.38
C HIS A 90 -1.48 3.73 -3.94
N GLN A 91 -1.15 4.70 -3.08
CA GLN A 91 -0.76 6.04 -3.52
C GLN A 91 0.46 6.00 -4.45
N ARG A 92 1.48 5.20 -4.11
CA ARG A 92 2.65 5.03 -4.99
C ARG A 92 2.22 4.50 -6.36
N LYS A 93 1.35 3.48 -6.40
CA LYS A 93 0.86 2.92 -7.66
C LYS A 93 0.06 3.94 -8.47
N VAL A 94 -0.85 4.69 -7.84
CA VAL A 94 -1.63 5.75 -8.51
C VAL A 94 -0.72 6.80 -9.14
N GLN A 95 0.30 7.27 -8.40
CA GLN A 95 1.24 8.27 -8.90
C GLN A 95 2.08 7.73 -10.06
N THR A 96 2.63 6.51 -9.94
CA THR A 96 3.40 5.88 -11.03
C THR A 96 2.55 5.62 -12.27
N THR A 97 1.32 5.16 -12.09
CA THR A 97 0.39 4.96 -13.21
C THR A 97 0.00 6.29 -13.86
N GLY A 98 -0.26 7.34 -13.07
CA GLY A 98 -0.56 8.66 -13.59
C GLY A 98 0.58 9.25 -14.43
N ASP A 99 1.82 9.16 -13.94
CA ASP A 99 3.00 9.59 -14.69
C ASP A 99 3.20 8.80 -15.97
N TRP A 100 2.99 7.48 -15.94
CA TRP A 100 3.04 6.63 -17.14
C TRP A 100 1.97 7.03 -18.17
N ILE A 101 0.72 7.23 -17.74
CA ILE A 101 -0.36 7.69 -18.63
C ILE A 101 0.03 9.02 -19.28
N ALA A 102 0.48 9.99 -18.47
CA ALA A 102 0.84 11.33 -18.95
C ALA A 102 1.99 11.32 -19.96
N ARG A 103 2.99 10.45 -19.78
CA ARG A 103 4.21 10.42 -20.61
C ARG A 103 4.15 9.49 -21.80
N VAL A 104 3.41 8.39 -21.68
CA VAL A 104 3.46 7.28 -22.66
C VAL A 104 2.17 7.17 -23.45
N LEU A 105 1.03 7.48 -22.84
CA LEU A 105 -0.28 7.27 -23.46
C LEU A 105 -0.89 8.56 -24.01
N CYS A 106 -0.76 9.67 -23.27
CA CYS A 106 -1.34 10.95 -23.65
C CYS A 106 -0.52 11.65 -24.74
N PHE A 107 -1.17 11.99 -25.86
CA PHE A 107 -0.62 12.91 -26.84
C PHE A 107 -0.55 14.34 -26.28
N ASP A 108 0.32 15.18 -26.86
CA ASP A 108 0.46 16.60 -26.48
C ASP A 108 -0.69 17.45 -27.05
N VAL A 109 -1.89 17.24 -26.49
CA VAL A 109 -3.13 17.94 -26.82
C VAL A 109 -3.90 18.23 -25.52
N PRO A 110 -4.82 19.19 -25.50
CA PRO A 110 -5.67 19.43 -24.33
C PRO A 110 -6.50 18.18 -23.95
N HIS A 111 -6.37 17.72 -22.71
CA HIS A 111 -7.12 16.59 -22.17
C HIS A 111 -8.22 17.04 -21.21
N ARG A 112 -9.34 16.31 -21.18
CA ARG A 112 -10.42 16.50 -20.20
C ARG A 112 -10.71 15.20 -19.46
N GLN A 113 -10.58 15.22 -18.13
CA GLN A 113 -10.89 14.08 -17.28
C GLN A 113 -12.40 13.95 -17.06
N PHE A 114 -12.95 12.76 -17.30
CA PHE A 114 -14.32 12.40 -16.93
C PHE A 114 -14.29 11.30 -15.86
N VAL A 115 -15.07 11.47 -14.81
CA VAL A 115 -15.23 10.46 -13.74
C VAL A 115 -16.68 10.01 -13.77
N PHE A 116 -16.90 8.71 -13.98
CA PHE A 116 -18.21 8.10 -13.95
C PHE A 116 -18.33 7.24 -12.69
N THR A 117 -19.42 7.41 -11.95
CA THR A 117 -19.82 6.49 -10.89
C THR A 117 -20.82 5.52 -11.48
N MET A 118 -20.47 4.24 -11.57
CA MET A 118 -21.43 3.21 -12.00
C MET A 118 -22.35 2.86 -10.82
N PRO A 119 -23.68 2.73 -11.01
CA PRO A 119 -24.62 2.28 -9.99
C PRO A 119 -24.34 0.86 -9.50
#